data_AF-C3ZFJ5-F1
#
_entry.id   AF-C3ZFJ5-F1
#
_cell.length_a   1.000
_cell.length_b   1.000
_cell.length_c   1.000
_cell.angle_alpha   90.00
_cell.angle_beta   90.00
_cell.angle_gamma   90.00
#
_symmetry.space_group_name_H-M   'P 1'
#
loop_
_entity.id
_entity.type
_entity.pdbx_description
1 polymer ?
#
loop_
_entity_poly.entity_id
_entity_poly.type
_entity_poly.pdbx_seq_one_letter_code
_entity_poly.pdbx_strand_id
1 'polypeptide(L)'
;MTYQPGCTPVQVGCCYEMQCHGTGTGTGTFTQMPVAVDECTANGQTYQIGQQWYMTNQAGYMLICTCEGNGQGHYSCSASNNPANERCVYEGQTYTVGQTWQIQYQGYTLTCTCVGEGTGRVTCA
;
A
#
# COMPACT_ATOMS: atom_id res chain seq x y z
N MET A 1 5.73 -21.06 -34.45
CA MET A 1 7.03 -21.27 -33.76
C MET A 1 8.11 -21.19 -34.82
N THR A 2 8.60 -19.97 -35.09
CA THR A 2 9.65 -19.73 -36.08
C THR A 2 11.00 -20.03 -35.44
N TYR A 3 11.68 -21.08 -35.90
CA TYR A 3 13.00 -21.47 -35.44
C TYR A 3 14.02 -20.47 -36.00
N GLN A 4 14.56 -19.59 -35.15
CA GLN A 4 15.63 -18.67 -35.54
C GLN A 4 16.99 -19.36 -35.34
N PRO A 5 17.77 -19.63 -36.40
CA PRO A 5 19.07 -20.27 -36.28
C PRO A 5 20.06 -19.36 -35.56
N GLY A 6 20.73 -19.86 -34.51
CA GLY A 6 21.79 -19.15 -33.77
C GLY A 6 21.49 -18.79 -32.32
N CYS A 7 20.34 -19.21 -31.77
CA CYS A 7 19.96 -18.97 -30.38
C CYS A 7 19.96 -20.27 -29.58
N THR A 8 20.63 -20.28 -28.43
CA THR A 8 20.64 -21.41 -27.49
C THR A 8 19.92 -21.02 -26.19
N PRO A 9 19.01 -21.86 -25.68
CA PRO A 9 18.39 -21.63 -24.38
C PRO A 9 19.42 -21.83 -23.27
N VAL A 10 19.53 -20.86 -22.37
CA VAL A 10 20.43 -20.86 -21.20
C VAL A 10 19.58 -20.79 -19.95
N GLN A 11 19.89 -21.65 -18.97
CA GLN A 11 19.14 -21.70 -17.72
C GLN A 11 19.60 -20.58 -16.78
N VAL A 12 18.70 -19.66 -16.46
CA VAL A 12 18.92 -18.58 -15.48
C VAL A 12 17.98 -18.82 -14.31
N GLY A 13 18.49 -19.50 -13.29
CA GLY A 13 17.69 -19.96 -12.15
C GLY A 13 16.65 -21.01 -12.58
N CYS A 14 15.37 -20.73 -12.34
CA CYS A 14 14.24 -21.64 -12.62
C CYS A 14 13.68 -21.50 -14.04
N CYS A 15 14.17 -20.53 -14.83
CA CYS A 15 13.66 -20.19 -16.15
C CYS A 15 14.77 -20.36 -17.21
N TYR A 16 14.36 -20.51 -18.47
CA TYR A 16 15.28 -20.50 -19.61
C TYR A 16 15.18 -19.18 -20.35
N GLU A 17 16.33 -18.57 -20.61
CA GLU A 17 16.47 -17.37 -21.43
C GLU A 17 17.20 -17.73 -22.73
N MET A 18 16.72 -17.26 -23.88
CA MET A 18 17.38 -17.55 -25.16
C MET A 18 18.52 -16.56 -25.39
N GLN A 19 19.77 -17.04 -25.34
CA GLN A 19 20.94 -16.26 -25.71
C GLN A 19 21.31 -16.55 -27.17
N CYS A 20 21.35 -15.49 -27.99
CA CYS A 20 21.73 -15.56 -29.40
C CYS A 20 23.11 -14.91 -29.59
N HIS A 21 24.09 -15.69 -30.05
CA HIS A 21 25.43 -15.17 -30.37
C HIS A 21 25.46 -14.72 -31.84
N GLY A 22 25.11 -13.45 -32.09
CA GLY A 22 25.29 -12.84 -33.40
C GLY A 22 26.75 -12.40 -33.62
N THR A 23 27.45 -12.92 -34.63
CA THR A 23 28.78 -12.42 -35.03
C THR A 23 28.73 -11.12 -35.85
N GLY A 24 27.71 -10.28 -35.64
CA GLY A 24 27.51 -9.04 -36.38
C GLY A 24 27.88 -7.82 -35.54
N THR A 25 28.69 -6.90 -36.08
CA THR A 25 28.94 -5.54 -35.54
C THR A 25 27.73 -4.62 -35.70
N GLY A 26 26.53 -5.13 -35.44
CA GLY A 26 25.31 -4.33 -35.41
C GLY A 26 25.15 -3.73 -34.02
N THR A 27 25.09 -2.41 -33.93
CA THR A 27 24.55 -1.70 -32.77
C THR A 27 23.07 -2.05 -32.64
N GLY A 28 22.78 -3.24 -32.14
CA GLY A 28 21.44 -3.66 -31.76
C GLY A 28 21.04 -2.89 -30.52
N THR A 29 20.30 -1.79 -30.71
CA THR A 29 19.51 -1.23 -29.63
C THR A 29 18.54 -2.34 -29.20
N PHE A 30 18.80 -2.95 -28.04
CA PHE A 30 17.76 -3.62 -27.29
C PHE A 30 16.73 -2.53 -26.99
N THR A 31 15.77 -2.32 -27.88
CA THR A 31 14.52 -1.69 -27.48
C THR A 31 13.92 -2.72 -26.54
N GLN A 32 14.22 -2.57 -25.24
CA GLN A 32 13.41 -3.13 -24.19
C GLN A 32 11.97 -2.90 -24.66
N MET A 33 11.22 -4.00 -24.90
CA MET A 33 9.76 -3.88 -25.03
C MET A 33 9.35 -2.89 -23.96
N PRO A 34 8.61 -1.81 -24.27
CA PRO A 34 8.26 -0.84 -23.24
C PRO A 34 7.69 -1.71 -22.13
N VAL A 35 8.40 -1.77 -21.00
CA VAL A 35 7.81 -2.31 -19.78
C VAL A 35 6.55 -1.49 -19.75
N ALA A 36 5.37 -2.13 -19.88
CA ALA A 36 4.15 -1.40 -19.66
C ALA A 36 4.36 -0.85 -18.26
N VAL A 37 4.72 0.43 -18.19
CA VAL A 37 5.02 1.15 -16.97
C VAL A 37 3.63 1.32 -16.42
N ASP A 38 3.15 0.25 -15.76
CA ASP A 38 1.82 0.23 -15.23
C ASP A 38 1.86 1.05 -13.96
N GLU A 39 1.59 2.33 -14.12
CA GLU A 39 1.61 3.30 -13.06
C GLU A 39 0.20 3.47 -12.51
N CYS A 40 0.10 3.48 -11.20
CA CYS A 40 -1.16 3.75 -10.52
C CYS A 40 -1.30 5.25 -10.32
N THR A 41 -2.43 5.83 -10.71
CA THR A 41 -2.73 7.24 -10.45
C THR A 41 -3.79 7.35 -9.36
N ALA A 42 -3.46 8.01 -8.25
CA ALA A 42 -4.40 8.30 -7.16
C ALA A 42 -4.24 9.74 -6.68
N ASN A 43 -5.36 10.46 -6.53
CA ASN A 43 -5.41 11.87 -6.12
C ASN A 43 -4.49 12.80 -6.94
N GLY A 44 -4.35 12.55 -8.24
CA GLY A 44 -3.48 13.33 -9.13
C GLY A 44 -1.98 13.08 -8.93
N GLN A 45 -1.61 12.09 -8.12
CA GLN A 45 -0.23 11.61 -8.01
C GLN A 45 -0.08 10.25 -8.69
N THR A 46 1.09 10.03 -9.25
CA THR A 46 1.46 8.81 -9.98
C THR A 46 2.39 7.98 -9.11
N TYR A 47 2.10 6.68 -9.02
CA TYR A 47 2.82 5.72 -8.18
C TYR A 47 3.32 4.56 -9.05
N GLN A 48 4.57 4.17 -8.81
CA GLN A 48 5.20 3.03 -9.48
C GLN A 48 4.69 1.71 -8.91
N ILE A 49 4.77 0.61 -9.67
CA ILE A 49 4.44 -0.74 -9.17
C ILE A 49 5.23 -1.05 -7.89
N GLY A 50 4.53 -1.54 -6.87
CA GLY A 50 5.08 -1.83 -5.55
C GLY A 50 5.23 -0.61 -4.63
N GLN A 51 5.04 0.61 -5.15
CA GLN A 51 5.04 1.81 -4.32
C GLN A 51 3.82 1.82 -3.40
N GLN A 52 4.06 2.21 -2.16
CA GLN A 52 3.02 2.40 -1.16
C GLN A 52 2.84 3.88 -0.82
N TRP A 53 1.60 4.27 -0.52
CA TRP A 53 1.28 5.62 -0.07
C TRP A 53 0.15 5.62 0.94
N TYR A 54 0.09 6.69 1.71
CA TYR A 54 -1.01 6.94 2.64
C TYR A 54 -2.07 7.82 1.99
N MET A 55 -3.33 7.50 2.25
CA MET A 55 -4.46 8.37 1.90
C MET A 55 -5.54 8.27 2.96
N THR A 56 -6.42 9.26 3.04
CA THR A 56 -7.56 9.23 3.97
C THR A 56 -8.82 8.88 3.20
N ASN A 57 -9.63 7.97 3.73
CA ASN A 57 -10.94 7.68 3.18
C ASN A 57 -11.99 8.73 3.60
N GLN A 58 -13.19 8.64 3.03
CA GLN A 58 -14.29 9.59 3.33
C GLN A 58 -14.72 9.58 4.81
N ALA A 59 -14.48 8.47 5.53
CA ALA A 59 -14.78 8.33 6.96
C ALA A 59 -13.65 8.82 7.88
N GLY A 60 -12.55 9.33 7.31
CA GLY A 60 -11.41 9.84 8.07
C GLY A 60 -10.40 8.78 8.52
N TYR A 61 -10.53 7.53 8.04
CA TYR A 61 -9.51 6.51 8.28
C TYR A 61 -8.36 6.67 7.28
N MET A 62 -7.14 6.65 7.80
CA MET A 62 -5.91 6.56 7.05
C MET A 62 -5.72 5.14 6.51
N LEU A 63 -5.58 5.03 5.21
CA LEU A 63 -5.31 3.80 4.50
C LEU A 63 -3.86 3.78 4.07
N ILE A 64 -3.30 2.58 3.94
CA ILE A 64 -2.08 2.33 3.20
C ILE A 64 -2.44 1.62 1.90
N CYS A 65 -2.09 2.24 0.78
CA CYS A 65 -2.35 1.72 -0.55
C CYS A 65 -1.06 1.24 -1.21
N THR A 66 -1.18 0.24 -2.09
CA THR A 66 -0.06 -0.32 -2.85
C THR A 66 -0.42 -0.37 -4.32
N CYS A 67 0.47 0.11 -5.18
CA CYS A 67 0.30 -0.02 -6.63
C CYS A 67 0.63 -1.43 -7.07
N GLU A 68 -0.32 -2.13 -7.69
CA GLU A 68 -0.16 -3.52 -8.11
C GLU A 68 0.15 -3.65 -9.59
N GLY A 69 -0.24 -2.67 -10.40
CA GLY A 69 0.17 -2.65 -11.80
C GLY A 69 -0.43 -3.80 -12.64
N ASN A 70 -1.68 -4.19 -12.39
CA ASN A 70 -2.42 -5.26 -13.11
C ASN A 70 -2.78 -4.93 -14.59
N GLY A 71 -1.94 -4.19 -15.31
CA GLY A 71 -2.12 -3.73 -16.69
C GLY A 71 -3.13 -2.59 -16.88
N GLN A 72 -3.58 -1.95 -15.80
CA GLN A 72 -4.60 -0.88 -15.78
C GLN A 72 -4.34 0.20 -14.73
N GLY A 73 -3.18 0.19 -14.05
CA GLY A 73 -2.90 1.07 -12.92
C GLY A 73 -3.70 0.71 -11.67
N HIS A 74 -4.00 -0.58 -11.48
CA HIS A 74 -4.75 -1.06 -10.33
C HIS A 74 -3.94 -0.92 -9.03
N TYR A 75 -4.59 -0.41 -7.99
CA TYR A 75 -4.05 -0.33 -6.64
C TYR A 75 -5.04 -0.84 -5.60
N SER A 76 -4.51 -1.45 -4.55
CA SER A 76 -5.28 -1.93 -3.40
C SER A 76 -4.98 -1.08 -2.17
N CYS A 77 -5.97 -0.89 -1.30
CA CYS A 77 -5.85 -0.10 -0.08
C CYS A 77 -6.34 -0.89 1.13
N SER A 78 -5.59 -0.84 2.22
CA SER A 78 -5.94 -1.46 3.50
C SER A 78 -5.89 -0.44 4.63
N ALA A 79 -6.58 -0.71 5.75
CA ALA A 79 -6.48 0.14 6.92
C ALA A 79 -5.03 0.19 7.40
N SER A 80 -4.48 1.39 7.58
CA SER A 80 -3.13 1.50 8.12
C SER A 80 -3.13 1.25 9.63
N ASN A 81 -2.01 0.78 10.17
CA ASN A 81 -1.82 0.67 11.63
C ASN A 81 -1.49 2.04 12.26
N ASN A 82 -2.09 3.12 11.78
CA ASN A 82 -1.91 4.45 12.35
C ASN A 82 -2.83 4.61 13.58
N PRO A 83 -2.32 5.08 14.74
CA PRO A 83 -3.13 5.42 15.90
C PRO A 83 -4.34 6.33 15.59
N ALA A 84 -4.27 7.17 14.55
CA ALA A 84 -5.39 8.00 14.10
C ALA A 84 -6.62 7.18 13.60
N ASN A 85 -6.41 5.92 13.20
CA ASN A 85 -7.48 5.01 12.83
C ASN A 85 -8.10 4.31 14.02
N GLU A 86 -7.39 4.29 15.14
CA GLU A 86 -7.88 3.66 16.34
C GLU A 86 -8.95 4.54 16.98
N ARG A 87 -10.01 3.87 17.43
CA ARG A 87 -11.17 4.51 18.03
C ARG A 87 -11.49 3.80 19.33
N CYS A 88 -11.82 4.58 20.34
CA CYS A 88 -12.36 4.06 21.58
C CYS A 88 -13.87 4.21 21.58
N VAL A 89 -14.59 3.22 22.10
CA VAL A 89 -16.04 3.31 22.27
C VAL A 89 -16.36 3.39 23.75
N TYR A 90 -17.10 4.43 24.15
CA TYR A 90 -17.61 4.59 25.51
C TYR A 90 -19.09 4.96 25.46
N GLU A 91 -19.94 4.16 26.10
CA GLU A 91 -21.41 4.31 26.09
C GLU A 91 -22.03 4.48 24.68
N GLY A 92 -21.48 3.78 23.69
CA GLY A 92 -21.94 3.85 22.29
C GLY A 92 -21.46 5.07 21.52
N GLN A 93 -20.76 6.01 22.16
CA GLN A 93 -20.08 7.11 21.49
C GLN A 93 -18.66 6.69 21.10
N THR A 94 -18.21 7.20 19.96
CA THR A 94 -16.87 6.89 19.42
C THR A 94 -15.94 8.08 19.61
N TYR A 95 -14.77 7.83 20.17
CA TYR A 95 -13.73 8.82 20.48
C TYR A 95 -12.45 8.50 19.72
N THR A 96 -11.73 9.52 19.28
CA THR A 96 -10.41 9.38 18.66
C THR A 96 -9.30 9.31 19.71
N VAL A 97 -8.18 8.68 19.39
CA VAL A 97 -6.99 8.67 20.27
C VAL A 97 -6.58 10.10 20.65
N GLY A 98 -6.35 10.31 21.95
CA GLY A 98 -6.05 11.61 22.55
C GLY A 98 -7.28 12.46 22.91
N GLN A 99 -8.49 12.07 22.47
CA GLN A 99 -9.71 12.77 22.84
C GLN A 99 -10.05 12.53 24.31
N THR A 100 -10.44 13.60 25.01
CA THR A 100 -10.84 13.57 26.42
C THR A 100 -12.29 14.03 26.59
N TRP A 101 -12.97 13.46 27.58
CA TRP A 101 -14.34 13.84 27.93
C TRP A 101 -14.58 13.66 29.43
N GLN A 102 -15.56 14.39 29.96
CA GLN A 102 -15.93 14.31 31.37
C GLN A 102 -17.16 13.42 31.56
N ILE A 103 -17.13 12.59 32.59
CA ILE A 103 -18.27 11.77 33.01
C ILE A 103 -18.61 12.05 34.47
N GLN A 104 -19.87 11.79 34.84
CA GLN A 104 -20.31 11.80 36.23
C GLN A 104 -20.37 10.36 36.74
N TYR A 105 -19.52 10.01 37.70
CA TYR A 105 -19.51 8.69 38.32
C TYR A 105 -19.73 8.83 39.84
N GLN A 106 -20.87 8.34 40.33
CA GLN A 106 -21.24 8.37 41.75
C GLN A 106 -21.10 9.78 42.40
N GLY A 107 -21.39 10.84 41.65
CA GLY A 107 -21.29 12.23 42.11
C GLY A 107 -19.90 12.86 41.96
N TYR A 108 -18.91 12.13 41.46
CA TYR A 108 -17.60 12.65 41.10
C TYR A 108 -17.51 12.91 39.60
N THR A 109 -16.79 13.98 39.23
CA THR A 109 -16.47 14.26 37.82
C THR A 109 -15.13 13.60 37.49
N LEU A 110 -15.14 12.60 36.62
CA LEU A 110 -13.92 11.95 36.12
C LEU A 110 -13.60 12.48 34.72
N THR A 111 -12.32 12.55 34.39
CA THR A 111 -11.84 12.85 33.04
C THR A 111 -11.38 11.58 32.37
N CYS A 112 -12.13 11.15 31.36
CA CYS A 112 -11.81 10.02 30.51
C CYS A 112 -10.97 10.44 29.30
N THR A 113 -10.07 9.57 28.87
CA THR A 113 -9.19 9.75 27.71
C THR A 113 -9.18 8.47 26.88
N CYS A 114 -9.30 8.61 25.55
CA CYS A 114 -9.05 7.52 24.62
C CYS A 114 -7.54 7.39 24.38
N VAL A 115 -6.93 6.30 24.86
CA VAL A 115 -5.48 6.09 24.79
C VAL A 115 -5.06 5.39 23.51
N GLY A 116 -5.87 4.45 23.03
CA GLY A 116 -5.63 3.78 21.75
C GLY A 116 -4.31 2.99 21.67
N GLU A 117 -4.21 1.91 22.45
CA GLU A 117 -3.04 1.01 22.49
C GLU A 117 -3.24 -0.23 21.59
N GLY A 118 -3.85 -0.08 20.42
CA GLY A 118 -4.27 -1.16 19.51
C GLY A 118 -5.53 -1.92 19.95
N THR A 119 -6.21 -1.49 21.00
CA THR A 119 -7.37 -2.17 21.63
C THR A 119 -8.58 -1.27 21.84
N GLY A 120 -8.49 0.02 21.53
CA GLY A 120 -9.52 1.02 21.84
C GLY A 120 -9.59 1.36 23.33
N ARG A 121 -8.48 1.24 24.04
CA ARG A 121 -8.42 1.44 25.50
C ARG A 121 -8.81 2.85 25.94
N VAL A 122 -9.69 2.93 26.94
CA VAL A 122 -10.11 4.16 27.62
C VAL A 122 -9.59 4.18 29.06
N THR A 123 -9.13 5.33 29.53
CA THR A 123 -8.75 5.56 30.93
C THR A 123 -9.50 6.74 31.51
N CYS A 124 -10.06 6.59 32.71
CA CYS A 124 -10.70 7.67 33.45
C CYS A 124 -10.00 7.89 34.78
N ALA A 125 -9.73 9.15 35.14
CA ALA A 125 -9.09 9.55 36.38
C ALA A 125 -9.82 10.75 37.01
#